data_AF-A0A821D0I9-F1
#
_entry.id   AF-A0A821D0I9-F1
#
_cell.length_a   1.000
_cell.length_b   1.000
_cell.length_c   1.000
_cell.angle_alpha   90.00
_cell.angle_beta   90.00
_cell.angle_gamma   90.00
#
_symmetry.space_group_name_H-M   'P 1'
#
loop_
_entity.id
_entity.type
_entity.pdbx_description
1 polymer ?
#
loop_
_entity_poly.entity_id
_entity_poly.type
_entity_poly.pdbx_seq_one_letter_code
_entity_poly.pdbx_strand_id
1 'polypeptide(L)'
;MVLCKVYSQEYRIRYLARPCSTAILFQITCLFLTFLPPLFTAYFTSGFYYKELTYSEQANVSFLEKYNIIIDSVSSLAFSSSDARLNNYFGSSYYPSTLKTYISRDVDRDGIDDQLNITLNIILPQVISNQILNLWLVFQYSLNRFPLINMETLGLISLKAPSSLSENTIVTVHGQLLFHQREPILTYQNDSSIQGVLIDYGTYSLVPSFDDILYSYSSRNYSTTFHQQYVQWSSLPSTNNYAQLTINVVVNMGPQLFRYVPNFWTEFRWSWIQYFTSLLPFFYIANKVKEFVFSNGLVRTVIRKSP
;
A
#
# COMPACT_ATOMS: atom_id res chain seq x y z
N MET A 1 37.34 -46.68 49.33
CA MET A 1 37.33 -45.54 50.26
C MET A 1 36.83 -44.34 49.48
N VAL A 2 35.62 -43.85 49.77
CA VAL A 2 34.99 -42.74 49.04
C VAL A 2 35.42 -41.44 49.73
N LEU A 3 36.08 -40.56 48.99
CA LEU A 3 36.51 -39.25 49.48
C LEU A 3 35.35 -38.26 49.35
N CYS A 4 34.89 -37.71 50.48
CA CYS A 4 33.93 -36.60 50.49
C CYS A 4 34.68 -35.26 50.51
N LYS A 5 34.27 -34.35 49.63
CA LYS A 5 34.77 -32.98 49.60
C LYS A 5 34.22 -32.22 50.81
N VAL A 6 35.07 -31.93 51.79
CA VAL A 6 34.67 -31.26 53.06
C VAL A 6 34.60 -29.74 52.91
N TYR A 7 35.41 -29.16 52.01
CA TYR A 7 35.48 -27.71 51.83
C TYR A 7 35.95 -27.36 50.42
N SER A 8 35.42 -26.27 49.86
CA SER A 8 36.00 -25.61 48.69
C SER A 8 35.72 -24.12 48.68
N GLN A 9 36.75 -23.36 48.29
CA GLN A 9 36.69 -21.91 48.11
C GLN A 9 37.11 -21.57 46.68
N GLU A 10 36.36 -20.69 46.03
CA GLU A 10 36.67 -20.19 44.69
C GLU A 10 37.59 -18.97 44.79
N TYR A 11 38.78 -19.04 44.20
CA TYR A 11 39.70 -17.91 44.10
C TYR A 11 39.48 -17.15 42.78
N ARG A 12 39.37 -15.81 42.85
CA ARG A 12 39.35 -14.97 41.65
C ARG A 12 40.78 -14.75 41.12
N ILE A 13 41.04 -15.22 39.90
CA ILE A 13 42.31 -15.01 39.20
C ILE A 13 42.15 -13.80 38.27
N ARG A 14 42.99 -12.77 38.46
CA ARG A 14 43.05 -11.59 37.57
C ARG A 14 44.35 -11.62 36.77
N TYR A 15 44.24 -11.50 35.45
CA TYR A 15 45.36 -11.39 34.53
C TYR A 15 45.57 -9.90 34.18
N LEU A 16 46.73 -9.34 34.52
CA LEU A 16 47.06 -7.93 34.31
C LEU A 16 48.14 -7.81 33.22
N ALA A 17 48.05 -6.79 32.38
CA ALA A 17 48.99 -6.52 31.30
C ALA A 17 49.30 -5.02 31.19
N ARG A 18 50.45 -4.68 30.58
CA ARG A 18 50.82 -3.29 30.28
C ARG A 18 50.11 -2.80 29.01
N PRO A 19 49.73 -1.51 28.89
CA PRO A 19 48.96 -0.93 27.78
C PRO A 19 49.51 -1.22 26.37
N CYS A 20 50.83 -1.31 26.22
CA CYS A 20 51.48 -1.68 24.95
C CYS A 20 52.17 -3.05 25.10
N SER A 21 51.38 -4.13 25.10
CA SER A 21 51.88 -5.50 25.25
C SER A 21 51.15 -6.47 24.33
N THR A 22 51.78 -7.62 24.08
CA THR A 22 51.20 -8.70 23.26
C THR A 22 49.87 -9.22 23.81
N ALA A 23 49.66 -9.18 25.14
CA ALA A 23 48.40 -9.55 25.78
C ALA A 23 47.25 -8.60 25.43
N ILE A 24 47.54 -7.31 25.32
CA ILE A 24 46.53 -6.31 24.94
C ILE A 24 46.26 -6.37 23.45
N LEU A 25 47.28 -6.58 22.62
CA LEU A 25 47.06 -6.81 21.18
C LEU A 25 46.17 -8.05 20.97
N PHE A 26 46.45 -9.15 21.68
CA PHE A 26 45.59 -10.33 21.67
C PHE A 26 44.15 -10.00 22.12
N GLN A 27 43.98 -9.27 23.23
CA GLN A 27 42.67 -8.87 23.71
C GLN A 27 41.90 -8.00 22.69
N ILE A 28 42.58 -7.07 22.01
CA ILE A 28 42.02 -6.24 20.95
C ILE A 28 41.61 -7.12 19.76
N THR A 29 42.46 -8.06 19.34
CA THR A 29 42.12 -8.99 18.26
C THR A 29 40.92 -9.86 18.61
N CYS A 30 40.85 -10.38 19.84
CA CYS A 30 39.68 -11.12 20.31
C CYS A 30 38.43 -10.24 20.32
N LEU A 31 38.53 -8.96 20.71
CA LEU A 31 37.41 -8.03 20.68
C LEU A 31 36.89 -7.85 19.25
N PHE A 32 37.79 -7.56 18.29
CA PHE A 32 37.42 -7.47 16.88
C PHE A 32 36.79 -8.75 16.36
N LEU A 33 37.37 -9.92 16.67
CA LEU A 33 36.86 -11.22 16.25
C LEU A 33 35.55 -11.63 16.95
N THR A 34 35.23 -11.00 18.08
CA THR A 34 33.96 -11.21 18.79
C THR A 34 32.84 -10.37 18.17
N PHE A 35 33.12 -9.12 17.75
CA PHE A 35 32.07 -8.18 17.33
C PHE A 35 31.95 -7.98 15.81
N LEU A 36 33.05 -8.01 15.06
CA LEU A 36 33.00 -7.80 13.60
C LEU A 36 32.39 -8.98 12.85
N PRO A 37 32.76 -10.25 13.09
CA PRO A 37 32.18 -11.36 12.34
C PRO A 37 30.65 -11.47 12.48
N PRO A 38 30.04 -11.35 13.69
CA PRO A 38 28.58 -11.28 13.82
C PRO A 38 27.95 -10.16 13.00
N LEU A 39 28.55 -8.97 13.02
CA LEU A 39 28.08 -7.81 12.25
C LEU A 39 28.09 -8.11 10.75
N PHE A 40 29.19 -8.66 10.23
CA PHE A 40 29.26 -9.07 8.82
C PHE A 40 28.25 -10.18 8.50
N THR A 41 28.11 -11.19 9.35
CA THR A 41 27.12 -12.26 9.13
C THR A 41 25.71 -11.70 9.08
N ALA A 42 25.32 -10.79 9.99
CA ALA A 42 24.01 -10.17 10.00
C ALA A 42 23.78 -9.29 8.75
N TYR A 43 24.81 -8.55 8.32
CA TYR A 43 24.74 -7.73 7.11
C TYR A 43 24.57 -8.57 5.83
N PHE A 44 25.36 -9.64 5.68
CA PHE A 44 25.31 -10.50 4.49
C PHE A 44 24.09 -11.42 4.43
N THR A 45 23.44 -11.69 5.56
CA THR A 45 22.23 -12.55 5.61
C THR A 45 20.93 -11.81 5.31
N SER A 46 21.00 -10.64 4.66
CA SER A 46 19.86 -9.86 4.11
C SER A 46 18.79 -9.40 5.09
N GLY A 47 19.01 -9.51 6.41
CA GLY A 47 18.03 -9.11 7.42
C GLY A 47 18.29 -7.78 8.11
N PHE A 48 19.39 -7.11 7.78
CA PHE A 48 19.85 -5.89 8.47
C PHE A 48 19.30 -4.58 7.86
N TYR A 49 18.94 -4.59 6.57
CA TYR A 49 18.40 -3.39 5.92
C TYR A 49 17.52 -3.77 4.74
N TYR A 50 16.21 -3.67 4.93
CA TYR A 50 15.23 -3.82 3.87
C TYR A 50 14.99 -2.47 3.17
N LYS A 51 15.02 -2.51 1.84
CA LYS A 51 14.66 -1.35 1.00
C LYS A 51 13.15 -1.19 0.87
N GLU A 52 12.43 -2.30 0.78
CA GLU A 52 10.99 -2.35 0.60
C GLU A 52 10.42 -3.54 1.38
N LEU A 53 9.26 -3.34 2.01
CA LEU A 53 8.48 -4.39 2.64
C LEU A 53 7.06 -4.39 2.07
N THR A 54 6.41 -5.54 2.11
CA THR A 54 5.03 -5.72 1.69
C THR A 54 4.14 -6.03 2.88
N TYR A 55 2.93 -5.50 2.88
CA TYR A 55 1.88 -5.90 3.83
C TYR A 55 0.52 -5.95 3.15
N SER A 56 -0.41 -6.68 3.76
CA SER A 56 -1.78 -6.80 3.28
C SER A 56 -2.71 -5.94 4.14
N GLU A 57 -3.53 -5.14 3.50
CA GLU A 57 -4.58 -4.33 4.13
C GLU A 57 -5.78 -4.22 3.20
N GLN A 58 -6.98 -4.06 3.76
CA GLN A 58 -8.16 -3.66 3.02
C GLN A 58 -8.32 -2.15 3.17
N ALA A 59 -8.39 -1.46 2.04
CA ALA A 59 -8.56 -0.02 2.05
C ALA A 59 -10.00 0.35 2.39
N ASN A 60 -10.16 1.45 3.13
CA ASN A 60 -11.46 2.06 3.31
C ASN A 60 -11.72 2.99 2.13
N VAL A 61 -12.73 2.67 1.33
CA VAL A 61 -13.09 3.44 0.15
C VAL A 61 -14.51 3.94 0.29
N SER A 62 -14.69 5.25 0.13
CA SER A 62 -16.02 5.87 0.12
C SER A 62 -16.25 6.62 -1.18
N PHE A 63 -17.48 6.57 -1.69
CA PHE A 63 -17.83 7.30 -2.89
C PHE A 63 -18.03 8.79 -2.57
N LEU A 64 -17.40 9.67 -3.32
CA LEU A 64 -17.49 11.13 -3.09
C LEU A 64 -18.70 11.78 -3.78
N GLU A 65 -19.61 10.99 -4.33
CA GLU A 65 -20.78 11.45 -5.11
C GLU A 65 -20.41 12.28 -6.36
N LYS A 66 -19.12 12.28 -6.71
CA LYS A 66 -18.57 12.94 -7.89
C LYS A 66 -18.47 11.91 -9.02
N TYR A 67 -19.12 12.21 -10.13
CA TYR A 67 -19.12 11.32 -11.30
C TYR A 67 -19.25 12.09 -12.61
N ASN A 68 -18.74 11.50 -13.69
CA ASN A 68 -18.96 11.96 -15.07
C ASN A 68 -19.41 10.76 -15.93
N ILE A 69 -20.44 10.96 -16.74
CA ILE A 69 -20.96 10.04 -17.73
C ILE A 69 -20.70 10.67 -19.09
N ILE A 70 -19.91 9.99 -19.91
CA ILE A 70 -19.59 10.41 -21.28
C ILE A 70 -20.02 9.26 -22.18
N ILE A 71 -21.02 9.50 -23.02
CA ILE A 71 -21.47 8.55 -24.03
C ILE A 71 -21.05 9.14 -25.37
N ASP A 72 -20.06 8.52 -25.99
CA ASP A 72 -19.46 8.99 -27.22
C ASP A 72 -19.83 8.10 -28.41
N SER A 73 -20.05 8.74 -29.54
CA SER A 73 -20.38 8.15 -30.83
C SER A 73 -19.75 8.99 -31.93
N VAL A 74 -19.58 8.39 -33.11
CA VAL A 74 -18.96 9.04 -34.27
C VAL A 74 -19.64 10.38 -34.62
N SER A 75 -20.93 10.54 -34.31
CA SER A 75 -21.73 11.72 -34.65
C SER A 75 -22.40 12.43 -33.48
N SER A 76 -22.35 11.87 -32.26
CA SER A 76 -23.07 12.43 -31.11
C SER A 76 -22.34 12.18 -29.81
N LEU A 77 -22.27 13.22 -28.98
CA LEU A 77 -21.75 13.17 -27.63
C LEU A 77 -22.88 13.50 -26.67
N ALA A 78 -23.11 12.59 -25.73
CA ALA A 78 -24.02 12.78 -24.60
C ALA A 78 -23.21 12.84 -23.32
N PHE A 79 -23.41 13.91 -22.54
CA PHE A 79 -22.60 14.24 -21.39
C PHE A 79 -23.46 14.48 -20.15
N SER A 80 -23.03 13.98 -19.01
CA SER A 80 -23.59 14.36 -17.71
C SER A 80 -22.55 14.28 -16.60
N SER A 81 -22.66 15.16 -15.61
CA SER A 81 -21.79 15.20 -14.43
C SER A 81 -22.60 15.48 -13.17
N SER A 82 -22.02 15.15 -12.02
CA SER A 82 -22.47 15.65 -10.71
C SER A 82 -22.28 17.18 -10.56
N ASP A 83 -21.35 17.79 -11.30
CA ASP A 83 -21.09 19.24 -11.21
C ASP A 83 -21.89 20.05 -12.24
N ALA A 84 -22.70 20.98 -11.74
CA ALA A 84 -23.50 21.89 -12.55
C ALA A 84 -22.68 22.78 -13.48
N ARG A 85 -21.46 23.18 -13.11
CA ARG A 85 -20.62 24.06 -13.94
C ARG A 85 -20.16 23.36 -15.20
N LEU A 86 -19.69 22.13 -15.03
CA LEU A 86 -19.25 21.28 -16.12
C LEU A 86 -20.43 20.89 -17.03
N ASN A 87 -21.62 20.66 -16.45
CA ASN A 87 -22.86 20.45 -17.22
C ASN A 87 -23.26 21.67 -18.06
N ASN A 88 -23.15 22.89 -17.51
CA ASN A 88 -23.44 24.12 -18.24
C ASN A 88 -22.49 24.32 -19.44
N TYR A 89 -21.23 23.92 -19.30
CA TYR A 89 -20.28 24.00 -20.40
C TYR A 89 -20.69 23.09 -21.57
N PHE A 90 -21.02 21.82 -21.29
CA PHE A 90 -21.47 20.86 -22.31
C PHE A 90 -22.95 21.03 -22.69
N GLY A 91 -23.55 22.22 -22.48
CA GLY A 91 -25.00 22.43 -22.54
C GLY A 91 -25.72 21.91 -23.80
N SER A 92 -25.06 21.88 -24.96
CA SER A 92 -25.62 21.30 -26.21
C SER A 92 -25.70 19.76 -26.21
N SER A 93 -24.86 19.12 -25.43
CA SER A 93 -24.70 17.67 -25.28
C SER A 93 -25.11 17.17 -23.90
N TYR A 94 -25.59 18.06 -23.03
CA TYR A 94 -25.94 17.75 -21.66
C TYR A 94 -27.28 17.01 -21.59
N TYR A 95 -27.28 15.90 -20.85
CA TYR A 95 -28.48 15.15 -20.53
C TYR A 95 -28.54 14.91 -19.02
N PRO A 96 -29.69 15.13 -18.36
CA PRO A 96 -29.77 15.06 -16.92
C PRO A 96 -29.54 13.63 -16.42
N SER A 97 -28.67 13.49 -15.42
CA SER A 97 -28.50 12.26 -14.66
C SER A 97 -28.81 12.43 -13.18
N THR A 98 -29.24 11.36 -12.53
CA THR A 98 -29.54 11.31 -11.10
C THR A 98 -28.85 10.13 -10.43
N LEU A 99 -28.24 10.38 -9.27
CA LEU A 99 -27.77 9.34 -8.37
C LEU A 99 -28.98 8.78 -7.61
N LYS A 100 -29.36 7.53 -7.89
CA LYS A 100 -30.53 6.88 -7.27
C LYS A 100 -30.19 6.29 -5.92
N THR A 101 -29.11 5.52 -5.85
CA THR A 101 -28.71 4.83 -4.64
C THR A 101 -27.19 4.78 -4.52
N TYR A 102 -26.73 4.94 -3.28
CA TYR A 102 -25.37 4.65 -2.84
C TYR A 102 -25.49 3.81 -1.57
N ILE A 103 -25.07 2.55 -1.63
CA ILE A 103 -25.17 1.62 -0.50
C ILE A 103 -23.79 0.98 -0.31
N SER A 104 -23.19 1.25 0.84
CA SER A 104 -22.03 0.49 1.31
C SER A 104 -22.48 -0.74 2.09
N ARG A 105 -21.75 -1.84 1.93
CA ARG A 105 -22.01 -3.11 2.61
C ARG A 105 -20.71 -3.63 3.18
N ASP A 106 -20.72 -3.79 4.50
CA ASP A 106 -19.77 -4.57 5.27
C ASP A 106 -20.35 -5.99 5.41
N VAL A 107 -19.72 -6.95 4.73
CA VAL A 107 -20.20 -8.34 4.60
C VAL A 107 -19.71 -9.17 5.78
N ASP A 108 -18.48 -8.96 6.24
CA ASP A 108 -17.87 -9.72 7.33
C ASP A 108 -18.00 -9.08 8.73
N ARG A 109 -18.52 -7.85 8.78
CA ARG A 109 -18.80 -7.04 9.97
C ARG A 109 -17.54 -6.60 10.71
N ASP A 110 -16.45 -6.36 10.00
CA ASP A 110 -15.20 -5.87 10.58
C ASP A 110 -15.17 -4.34 10.76
N GLY A 111 -16.19 -3.62 10.28
CA GLY A 111 -16.31 -2.17 10.32
C GLY A 111 -15.69 -1.46 9.13
N ILE A 112 -15.25 -2.20 8.10
CA ILE A 112 -14.75 -1.70 6.82
C ILE A 112 -15.75 -2.10 5.74
N ASP A 113 -16.05 -1.18 4.81
CA ASP A 113 -16.94 -1.50 3.69
C ASP A 113 -16.23 -2.46 2.71
N ASP A 114 -16.89 -3.60 2.39
CA ASP A 114 -16.43 -4.60 1.42
C ASP A 114 -16.96 -4.35 0.02
N GLN A 115 -18.15 -3.74 -0.07
CA GLN A 115 -18.82 -3.50 -1.34
C GLN A 115 -19.53 -2.16 -1.39
N LEU A 116 -19.33 -1.40 -2.47
CA LEU A 116 -20.12 -0.23 -2.81
C LEU A 116 -21.07 -0.54 -3.97
N ASN A 117 -22.35 -0.24 -3.79
CA ASN A 117 -23.35 -0.33 -4.85
C ASN A 117 -23.80 1.09 -5.22
N ILE A 118 -23.47 1.51 -6.44
CA ILE A 118 -23.77 2.84 -6.97
C ILE A 118 -24.75 2.67 -8.12
N THR A 119 -25.91 3.33 -8.04
CA THR A 119 -26.89 3.33 -9.12
C THR A 119 -27.06 4.73 -9.67
N LEU A 120 -26.70 4.92 -10.93
CA LEU A 120 -26.89 6.14 -11.69
C LEU A 120 -28.02 5.96 -12.71
N ASN A 121 -28.76 7.01 -12.98
CA ASN A 121 -29.80 7.02 -13.99
C ASN A 121 -29.61 8.22 -14.92
N ILE A 122 -29.63 8.01 -16.23
CA ILE A 122 -29.55 9.08 -17.22
C ILE A 122 -30.71 8.97 -18.20
N ILE A 123 -31.30 10.12 -18.52
CA ILE A 123 -32.42 10.21 -19.45
C ILE A 123 -31.87 10.69 -20.79
N LEU A 124 -32.09 9.90 -21.84
CA LEU A 124 -31.58 10.13 -23.18
C LEU A 124 -32.74 10.28 -24.18
N PRO A 125 -32.55 11.05 -25.25
CA PRO A 125 -33.59 11.25 -26.27
C PRO A 125 -33.78 10.01 -27.14
N GLN A 126 -32.74 9.19 -27.28
CA GLN A 126 -32.73 7.99 -28.11
C GLN A 126 -32.00 6.85 -27.39
N VAL A 127 -32.32 5.62 -27.78
CA VAL A 127 -31.67 4.41 -27.26
C VAL A 127 -30.21 4.36 -27.71
N ILE A 128 -29.33 4.03 -26.77
CA ILE A 128 -27.92 3.83 -27.04
C ILE A 128 -27.76 2.59 -27.91
N SER A 129 -27.02 2.70 -29.02
CA SER A 129 -26.71 1.55 -29.87
C SER A 129 -25.29 1.68 -30.40
N ASN A 130 -24.43 0.69 -30.10
CA ASN A 130 -23.02 0.66 -30.50
C ASN A 130 -22.15 1.87 -30.05
N GLN A 131 -22.62 2.67 -29.10
CA GLN A 131 -21.87 3.81 -28.54
C GLN A 131 -20.93 3.36 -27.42
N ILE A 132 -19.90 4.17 -27.14
CA ILE A 132 -18.96 3.93 -26.04
C ILE A 132 -19.44 4.72 -24.83
N LEU A 133 -19.66 4.03 -23.72
CA LEU A 133 -19.99 4.62 -22.43
C LEU A 133 -18.75 4.64 -21.56
N ASN A 134 -18.26 5.84 -21.26
CA ASN A 134 -17.19 6.10 -20.31
C ASN A 134 -17.80 6.68 -19.03
N LEU A 135 -17.71 5.92 -17.94
CA LEU A 135 -18.15 6.32 -16.62
C LEU A 135 -16.93 6.56 -15.73
N TRP A 136 -16.89 7.74 -15.14
CA TRP A 136 -15.85 8.18 -14.22
C TRP A 136 -16.49 8.28 -12.84
N LEU A 137 -15.99 7.51 -11.89
CA LEU A 137 -16.42 7.55 -10.49
C LEU A 137 -15.26 8.00 -9.63
N VAL A 138 -15.47 8.97 -8.76
CA VAL A 138 -14.43 9.47 -7.85
C VAL A 138 -14.68 8.93 -6.45
N PHE A 139 -13.63 8.39 -5.84
CA PHE A 139 -13.66 7.78 -4.52
C PHE A 139 -12.63 8.43 -3.60
N GLN A 140 -12.94 8.52 -2.31
CA GLN A 140 -11.94 8.70 -1.28
C GLN A 140 -11.34 7.33 -0.97
N TYR A 141 -10.02 7.23 -0.96
CA TYR A 141 -9.30 6.00 -0.68
C TYR A 141 -8.36 6.24 0.51
N SER A 142 -8.57 5.50 1.60
CA SER A 142 -7.74 5.61 2.79
C SER A 142 -7.17 4.27 3.26
N LEU A 143 -5.91 4.32 3.69
CA LEU A 143 -5.22 3.24 4.40
C LEU A 143 -4.98 3.70 5.82
N ASN A 144 -5.38 2.89 6.79
CA ASN A 144 -5.45 3.28 8.21
C ASN A 144 -4.42 2.56 9.07
N ARG A 145 -3.81 1.47 8.57
CA ARG A 145 -2.90 0.66 9.38
C ARG A 145 -1.50 1.29 9.43
N PHE A 146 -0.74 1.19 8.34
CA PHE A 146 0.59 1.77 8.19
C PHE A 146 1.20 1.37 6.83
N PRO A 147 1.65 2.31 5.98
CA PRO A 147 1.61 3.77 6.14
C PRO A 147 0.21 4.34 5.93
N LEU A 148 -0.06 5.51 6.53
CA LEU A 148 -1.35 6.19 6.40
C LEU A 148 -1.42 6.90 5.03
N ILE A 149 -2.42 6.53 4.24
CA ILE A 149 -2.70 7.17 2.95
C ILE A 149 -4.11 7.73 2.99
N ASN A 150 -4.29 8.91 2.41
CA ASN A 150 -5.59 9.48 2.16
C ASN A 150 -5.55 10.20 0.81
N MET A 151 -6.29 9.70 -0.18
CA MET A 151 -6.25 10.23 -1.54
C MET A 151 -7.60 10.16 -2.25
N GLU A 152 -7.85 11.11 -3.16
CA GLU A 152 -8.93 10.97 -4.13
C GLU A 152 -8.47 10.05 -5.28
N THR A 153 -9.31 9.11 -5.66
CA THR A 153 -9.03 8.09 -6.67
C THR A 153 -10.15 7.96 -7.68
N LEU A 154 -9.87 7.34 -8.82
CA LEU A 154 -10.77 7.31 -9.97
C LEU A 154 -11.01 5.86 -10.41
N GLY A 155 -12.28 5.46 -10.42
CA GLY A 155 -12.74 4.26 -11.11
C GLY A 155 -13.20 4.63 -12.52
N LEU A 156 -12.35 4.36 -13.51
CA LEU A 156 -12.70 4.50 -14.93
C LEU A 156 -13.35 3.21 -15.43
N ILE A 157 -14.56 3.30 -15.96
CA ILE A 157 -15.28 2.19 -16.57
C ILE A 157 -15.60 2.56 -18.01
N SER A 158 -15.10 1.78 -18.98
CA SER A 158 -15.37 1.98 -20.40
C SER A 158 -16.08 0.76 -20.97
N LEU A 159 -17.29 0.96 -21.49
CA LEU A 159 -18.16 -0.10 -22.00
C LEU A 159 -18.61 0.22 -23.42
N LYS A 160 -18.72 -0.82 -24.24
CA LYS A 160 -19.39 -0.71 -25.54
C LYS A 160 -20.82 -1.20 -25.43
N ALA A 161 -21.79 -0.35 -25.76
CA ALA A 161 -23.19 -0.71 -25.74
C ALA A 161 -23.52 -1.71 -26.87
N PRO A 162 -24.32 -2.77 -26.60
CA PRO A 162 -24.86 -3.66 -27.62
C PRO A 162 -25.69 -2.92 -28.68
N SER A 163 -25.84 -3.52 -29.86
CA SER A 163 -26.59 -2.93 -30.98
C SER A 163 -28.10 -2.96 -30.79
N SER A 164 -28.62 -3.97 -30.07
CA SER A 164 -30.06 -4.22 -29.90
C SER A 164 -30.49 -3.98 -28.45
N LEU A 165 -30.72 -2.72 -28.10
CA LEU A 165 -31.25 -2.32 -26.80
C LEU A 165 -32.64 -1.71 -26.97
N SER A 166 -33.44 -1.73 -25.91
CA SER A 166 -34.74 -1.06 -25.85
C SER A 166 -34.68 0.22 -25.01
N GLU A 167 -35.75 0.99 -25.02
CA GLU A 167 -35.87 2.29 -24.34
C GLU A 167 -35.44 2.28 -22.88
N ASN A 168 -35.82 1.27 -22.09
CA ASN A 168 -35.40 1.15 -20.71
C ASN A 168 -34.23 0.16 -20.59
N THR A 169 -33.01 0.67 -20.62
CA THR A 169 -31.78 -0.12 -20.54
C THR A 169 -31.22 -0.09 -19.12
N ILE A 170 -30.81 -1.25 -18.64
CA ILE A 170 -30.09 -1.42 -17.37
C ILE A 170 -28.75 -2.06 -17.69
N VAL A 171 -27.66 -1.44 -17.23
CA VAL A 171 -26.32 -2.02 -17.29
C VAL A 171 -25.83 -2.25 -15.88
N THR A 172 -25.46 -3.48 -15.57
CA THR A 172 -24.86 -3.84 -14.29
C THR A 172 -23.42 -4.24 -14.50
N VAL A 173 -22.52 -3.53 -13.83
CA VAL A 173 -21.07 -3.73 -13.88
C VAL A 173 -20.61 -4.21 -12.51
N HIS A 174 -20.00 -5.37 -12.48
CA HIS A 174 -19.30 -5.89 -11.31
C HIS A 174 -17.80 -5.83 -11.55
N GLY A 175 -17.07 -5.31 -10.57
CA GLY A 175 -15.63 -5.25 -10.63
C GLY A 175 -14.99 -4.97 -9.29
N GLN A 176 -13.67 -4.85 -9.31
CA GLN A 176 -12.86 -4.59 -8.14
C GLN A 176 -12.05 -3.31 -8.34
N LEU A 177 -11.95 -2.49 -7.30
CA LEU A 177 -11.06 -1.33 -7.31
C LEU A 177 -9.66 -1.78 -6.87
N LEU A 178 -8.69 -1.73 -7.78
CA LEU A 178 -7.32 -2.16 -7.55
C LEU A 178 -6.39 -0.97 -7.39
N PHE A 179 -5.47 -1.05 -6.42
CA PHE A 179 -4.45 -0.04 -6.18
C PHE A 179 -3.19 -0.32 -6.99
N HIS A 180 -2.74 0.69 -7.73
CA HIS A 180 -1.50 0.69 -8.48
C HIS A 180 -0.48 1.61 -7.84
N GLN A 181 0.71 1.06 -7.60
CA GLN A 181 1.85 1.73 -6.98
C GLN A 181 3.06 1.64 -7.92
N ARG A 182 3.54 2.79 -8.40
CA ARG A 182 4.79 2.90 -9.17
C ARG A 182 6.00 2.81 -8.25
N GLU A 183 5.92 3.49 -7.11
CA GLU A 183 6.95 3.55 -6.08
C GLU A 183 6.40 3.01 -4.76
N PRO A 184 7.26 2.45 -3.90
CA PRO A 184 6.86 2.04 -2.55
C PRO A 184 6.46 3.27 -1.73
N ILE A 185 5.45 3.11 -0.89
CA ILE A 185 4.92 4.20 -0.08
C ILE A 185 5.98 4.62 0.95
N LEU A 186 6.29 5.91 0.97
CA LEU A 186 7.22 6.48 1.94
C LEU A 186 6.51 6.72 3.27
N THR A 187 7.06 6.12 4.32
CA THR A 187 6.43 6.08 5.65
C THR A 187 6.70 7.34 6.48
N TYR A 188 7.66 8.16 6.07
CA TYR A 188 8.15 9.34 6.81
C TYR A 188 7.76 10.67 6.15
N GLN A 189 6.97 10.65 5.07
CA GLN A 189 6.56 11.85 4.35
C GLN A 189 5.04 11.91 4.24
N ASN A 190 4.47 13.05 4.64
CA ASN A 190 3.16 13.46 4.17
C ASN A 190 3.34 13.95 2.74
N ASP A 191 3.24 13.02 1.80
CA ASP A 191 3.42 13.33 0.40
C ASP A 191 2.18 14.07 -0.13
N SER A 192 2.33 15.37 -0.39
CA SER A 192 1.29 16.20 -0.99
C SER A 192 0.86 15.70 -2.37
N SER A 193 1.68 14.86 -3.04
CA SER A 193 1.31 14.22 -4.31
C SER A 193 0.17 13.19 -4.14
N ILE A 194 0.03 12.63 -2.93
CA ILE A 194 -1.02 11.67 -2.57
C ILE A 194 -2.36 12.38 -2.36
N GLN A 195 -2.35 13.54 -1.72
CA GLN A 195 -3.56 14.21 -1.21
C GLN A 195 -4.23 15.16 -2.22
N GLY A 196 -3.74 15.22 -3.46
CA GLY A 196 -4.23 16.15 -4.47
C GLY A 196 -5.64 15.78 -4.97
N VAL A 197 -6.52 16.78 -5.01
CA VAL A 197 -7.84 16.72 -5.66
C VAL A 197 -7.67 16.27 -7.11
N LEU A 198 -8.51 15.34 -7.58
CA LEU A 198 -8.42 14.82 -8.94
C LEU A 198 -8.97 15.78 -9.99
N ILE A 199 -10.10 16.39 -9.67
CA ILE A 199 -10.84 17.28 -10.55
C ILE A 199 -11.23 18.50 -9.72
N ASP A 200 -10.55 19.64 -9.94
CA ASP A 200 -10.91 20.90 -9.29
C ASP A 200 -12.05 21.58 -10.06
N TYR A 201 -13.28 21.23 -9.69
CA TYR A 201 -14.51 21.85 -10.21
C TYR A 201 -14.63 23.38 -9.93
N GLY A 202 -13.69 23.94 -9.16
CA GLY A 202 -13.70 25.31 -8.65
C GLY A 202 -13.30 26.40 -9.64
N THR A 203 -12.41 26.12 -10.60
CA THR A 203 -11.55 27.16 -11.24
C THR A 203 -11.58 27.21 -12.78
N TYR A 204 -12.55 26.57 -13.45
CA TYR A 204 -12.54 26.49 -14.91
C TYR A 204 -12.92 27.80 -15.63
N SER A 205 -11.92 28.55 -16.10
CA SER A 205 -12.06 29.54 -17.17
C SER A 205 -11.96 28.91 -18.57
N LEU A 206 -11.39 27.70 -18.65
CA LEU A 206 -11.23 26.86 -19.83
C LEU A 206 -11.56 25.41 -19.45
N VAL A 207 -11.97 24.63 -20.42
CA VAL A 207 -12.45 23.26 -20.18
C VAL A 207 -11.30 22.32 -19.94
N PRO A 208 -11.35 21.55 -18.85
CA PRO A 208 -10.35 20.54 -18.65
C PRO A 208 -10.53 19.48 -19.73
N SER A 209 -9.46 19.23 -20.50
CA SER A 209 -9.48 18.08 -21.40
C SER A 209 -9.47 16.82 -20.53
N PHE A 210 -10.41 15.90 -20.78
CA PHE A 210 -10.46 14.65 -20.03
C PHE A 210 -9.17 13.83 -20.23
N ASP A 211 -8.54 13.96 -21.40
CA ASP A 211 -7.25 13.33 -21.67
C ASP A 211 -6.13 13.88 -20.79
N ASP A 212 -6.07 15.20 -20.53
CA ASP A 212 -5.08 15.79 -19.61
C ASP A 212 -5.34 15.37 -18.16
N ILE A 213 -6.61 15.26 -17.76
CA ILE A 213 -6.97 14.74 -16.43
C ILE A 213 -6.49 13.28 -16.31
N LEU A 214 -6.77 12.46 -17.31
CA LEU A 214 -6.37 11.05 -17.30
C LEU A 214 -4.85 10.90 -17.36
N TYR A 215 -4.17 11.73 -18.14
CA TYR A 215 -2.71 11.78 -18.21
C TYR A 215 -2.12 12.15 -16.85
N SER A 216 -2.57 13.25 -16.25
CA SER A 216 -2.10 13.69 -14.92
C SER A 216 -2.41 12.66 -13.84
N TYR A 217 -3.59 12.03 -13.86
CA TYR A 217 -3.93 10.94 -12.94
C TYR A 217 -3.02 9.73 -13.12
N SER A 218 -2.83 9.28 -14.36
CA SER A 218 -1.97 8.14 -14.67
C SER A 218 -0.50 8.42 -14.32
N SER A 219 -0.08 9.70 -14.34
CA SER A 219 1.29 10.09 -14.01
C SER A 219 1.61 9.99 -12.52
N ARG A 220 0.59 9.94 -11.65
CA ARG A 220 0.76 9.82 -10.20
C ARG A 220 1.50 8.55 -9.82
N ASN A 221 2.24 8.61 -8.71
CA ASN A 221 2.90 7.44 -8.15
C ASN A 221 1.92 6.40 -7.63
N TYR A 222 0.75 6.86 -7.18
CA TYR A 222 -0.33 6.03 -6.65
C TYR A 222 -1.63 6.36 -7.39
N SER A 223 -2.27 5.32 -7.91
CA SER A 223 -3.53 5.42 -8.63
C SER A 223 -4.38 4.19 -8.33
N THR A 224 -5.64 4.22 -8.73
CA THR A 224 -6.50 3.04 -8.74
C THR A 224 -6.99 2.78 -10.15
N THR A 225 -7.30 1.51 -10.42
CA THR A 225 -7.93 1.08 -11.65
C THR A 225 -9.16 0.26 -11.29
N PHE A 226 -10.23 0.43 -12.06
CA PHE A 226 -11.40 -0.41 -11.90
C PHE A 226 -11.25 -1.64 -12.80
N HIS A 227 -11.00 -2.79 -12.18
CA HIS A 227 -10.90 -4.05 -12.88
C HIS A 227 -12.29 -4.66 -13.04
N GLN A 228 -12.87 -4.49 -14.23
CA GLN A 228 -14.14 -5.07 -14.60
C GLN A 228 -14.07 -6.61 -14.63
N GLN A 229 -15.01 -7.27 -13.98
CA GLN A 229 -15.13 -8.74 -13.95
C GLN A 229 -16.32 -9.22 -14.77
N TYR A 230 -17.50 -8.61 -14.56
CA TYR A 230 -18.73 -9.00 -15.25
C TYR A 230 -19.52 -7.76 -15.66
N VAL A 231 -20.08 -7.80 -16.87
CA VAL A 231 -21.00 -6.78 -17.36
C VAL A 231 -22.22 -7.46 -17.93
N GLN A 232 -23.38 -7.03 -17.45
CA GLN A 232 -24.66 -7.52 -17.91
C GLN A 232 -25.49 -6.35 -18.40
N TRP A 233 -25.93 -6.45 -19.65
CA TRP A 233 -26.91 -5.56 -20.23
C TRP A 233 -28.27 -6.25 -20.18
N SER A 234 -29.28 -5.55 -19.69
CA SER A 234 -30.67 -5.94 -19.81
C SER A 234 -31.47 -4.75 -20.31
N SER A 235 -32.55 -5.03 -21.02
CA SER A 235 -33.43 -3.96 -21.49
C SER A 235 -34.87 -4.43 -21.40
N LEU A 236 -35.74 -3.53 -20.95
CA LEU A 236 -37.18 -3.76 -20.86
C LEU A 236 -37.87 -2.85 -21.89
N PRO A 237 -38.87 -3.38 -22.63
CA PRO A 237 -39.70 -2.52 -23.46
C PRO A 237 -40.43 -1.52 -22.56
N SER A 238 -40.31 -0.23 -22.90
CA SER A 238 -41.19 0.80 -22.39
C SER A 238 -42.01 1.39 -23.53
N THR A 239 -43.03 2.16 -23.17
CA THR A 239 -43.86 2.95 -24.09
C THR A 239 -43.55 4.43 -23.96
N ASN A 240 -42.35 4.77 -23.48
CA ASN A 240 -41.99 6.15 -23.15
C ASN A 240 -41.30 6.77 -24.36
N ASN A 241 -41.60 8.03 -24.67
CA ASN A 241 -40.95 8.74 -25.78
C ASN A 241 -39.47 9.07 -25.51
N TYR A 242 -38.88 8.59 -24.41
CA TYR A 242 -37.51 8.83 -24.00
C TYR A 242 -36.84 7.52 -23.60
N ALA A 243 -35.54 7.42 -23.87
CA ALA A 243 -34.74 6.30 -23.41
C ALA A 243 -34.22 6.58 -21.99
N GLN A 244 -34.24 5.57 -21.13
CA GLN A 244 -33.70 5.65 -19.78
C GLN A 244 -32.59 4.60 -19.65
N LEU A 245 -31.39 5.05 -19.27
CA LEU A 245 -30.28 4.17 -18.96
C LEU A 245 -30.02 4.19 -17.45
N THR A 246 -30.18 3.05 -16.80
CA THR A 246 -29.78 2.83 -15.40
C THR A 246 -28.45 2.08 -15.35
N ILE A 247 -27.44 2.67 -14.73
CA ILE A 247 -26.10 2.11 -14.58
C ILE A 247 -25.92 1.69 -13.13
N ASN A 248 -25.84 0.38 -12.88
CA ASN A 248 -25.53 -0.20 -11.59
C ASN A 248 -24.05 -0.57 -11.58
N VAL A 249 -23.27 0.02 -10.68
CA VAL A 249 -21.87 -0.34 -10.47
C VAL A 249 -21.73 -0.95 -9.10
N VAL A 250 -21.22 -2.17 -9.09
CA VAL A 250 -20.86 -2.92 -7.89
C VAL A 250 -19.35 -2.95 -7.79
N VAL A 251 -18.81 -2.16 -6.88
CA VAL A 251 -17.39 -2.04 -6.59
C VAL A 251 -17.07 -2.92 -5.39
N ASN A 252 -16.33 -4.00 -5.62
CA ASN A 252 -15.80 -4.83 -4.56
C ASN A 252 -14.44 -4.28 -4.09
N MET A 253 -14.24 -4.26 -2.79
CA MET A 253 -13.00 -3.87 -2.12
C MET A 253 -12.58 -5.08 -1.32
N GLY A 254 -11.36 -5.55 -1.57
CA GLY A 254 -10.80 -6.69 -0.85
C GLY A 254 -9.39 -6.35 -0.37
N PRO A 255 -8.79 -7.23 0.44
CA PRO A 255 -7.41 -7.06 0.91
C PRO A 255 -6.44 -7.04 -0.28
N GLN A 256 -5.54 -6.07 -0.26
CA GLN A 256 -4.53 -5.84 -1.30
C GLN A 256 -3.14 -5.73 -0.68
N LEU A 257 -2.13 -6.03 -1.49
CA LEU A 257 -0.72 -5.95 -1.10
C LEU A 257 -0.15 -4.57 -1.41
N PHE A 258 0.35 -3.90 -0.38
CA PHE A 258 0.99 -2.59 -0.47
C PHE A 258 2.48 -2.72 -0.21
N ARG A 259 3.30 -1.99 -0.98
CA ARG A 259 4.74 -1.88 -0.78
C ARG A 259 5.03 -0.58 -0.06
N TYR A 260 5.87 -0.62 0.96
CA TYR A 260 6.29 0.56 1.70
C TYR A 260 7.79 0.50 2.02
N VAL A 261 8.38 1.67 2.20
CA VAL A 261 9.74 1.81 2.68
C VAL A 261 9.72 1.83 4.21
N PRO A 262 10.37 0.87 4.89
CA PRO A 262 10.39 0.83 6.34
C PRO A 262 11.15 2.02 6.93
N ASN A 263 10.72 2.45 8.12
CA ASN A 263 11.42 3.49 8.85
C ASN A 263 12.69 2.94 9.52
N PHE A 264 13.63 3.84 9.86
CA PHE A 264 14.86 3.46 10.56
C PHE A 264 14.58 2.60 11.81
N TRP A 265 13.56 2.94 12.60
CA TRP A 265 13.24 2.19 13.82
C TRP A 265 12.69 0.79 13.59
N THR A 266 11.94 0.57 12.50
CA THR A 266 11.46 -0.77 12.16
C THR A 266 12.62 -1.66 11.74
N GLU A 267 13.55 -1.13 10.94
CA GLU A 267 14.77 -1.82 10.55
C GLU A 267 15.69 -2.09 11.75
N PHE A 268 15.88 -1.09 12.60
CA PHE A 268 16.71 -1.21 13.81
C PHE A 268 16.18 -2.31 14.72
N ARG A 269 14.85 -2.39 14.92
CA ARG A 269 14.18 -3.41 15.75
C ARG A 269 14.39 -4.84 15.24
N TRP A 270 14.54 -5.07 13.95
CA TRP A 270 14.84 -6.42 13.44
C TRP A 270 16.34 -6.71 13.44
N SER A 271 17.13 -5.70 13.06
CA SER A 271 18.58 -5.78 12.98
C SER A 271 19.25 -6.09 14.32
N TRP A 272 18.81 -5.45 15.41
CA TRP A 272 19.42 -5.71 16.72
C TRP A 272 19.19 -7.15 17.19
N ILE A 273 18.00 -7.73 16.94
CA ILE A 273 17.69 -9.11 17.31
C ILE A 273 18.64 -10.07 16.58
N GLN A 274 18.80 -9.90 15.27
CA GLN A 274 19.69 -10.74 14.45
C GLN A 274 21.17 -10.58 14.83
N TYR A 275 21.59 -9.35 15.19
CA TYR A 275 22.93 -9.10 15.67
C TYR A 275 23.18 -9.78 17.03
N PHE A 276 22.25 -9.67 17.99
CA PHE A 276 22.41 -10.30 19.30
C PHE A 276 22.43 -11.82 19.21
N THR A 277 21.57 -12.43 18.38
CA THR A 277 21.55 -13.89 18.21
C THR A 277 22.83 -14.40 17.57
N SER A 278 23.36 -13.69 16.57
CA SER A 278 24.66 -14.03 15.97
C SER A 278 25.84 -13.76 16.89
N LEU A 279 25.78 -12.77 17.79
CA LEU A 279 26.87 -12.44 18.71
C LEU A 279 27.13 -13.53 19.77
N LEU A 280 26.10 -14.22 20.25
CA LEU A 280 26.19 -15.20 21.34
C LEU A 280 27.24 -16.32 21.12
N PRO A 281 27.24 -17.05 19.99
CA PRO A 281 28.24 -18.10 19.75
C PRO A 281 29.66 -17.53 19.67
N PHE A 282 29.87 -16.38 19.02
CA PHE A 282 31.18 -15.75 18.94
C PHE A 282 31.67 -15.29 20.31
N PHE A 283 30.78 -14.72 21.13
CA PHE A 283 31.11 -14.33 22.51
C PHE A 283 31.49 -15.55 23.35
N TYR A 284 30.76 -16.65 23.24
CA TYR A 284 31.07 -17.91 23.92
C TYR A 284 32.44 -18.47 23.50
N ILE A 285 32.68 -18.60 22.19
CA ILE A 285 33.93 -19.11 21.64
C ILE A 285 35.10 -18.20 22.04
N ALA A 286 34.97 -16.89 21.89
CA ALA A 286 36.01 -15.94 22.25
C ALA A 286 36.35 -15.99 23.75
N ASN A 287 35.37 -16.17 24.62
CA ASN A 287 35.62 -16.37 26.05
C ASN A 287 36.38 -17.66 26.33
N LYS A 288 36.06 -18.76 25.64
CA LYS A 288 36.80 -20.02 25.77
C LYS A 288 38.24 -19.93 25.25
N VAL A 289 38.45 -19.23 24.13
CA VAL A 289 39.78 -18.97 23.58
C VAL A 289 40.60 -18.10 24.55
N LYS A 290 40.02 -17.04 25.11
CA LYS A 290 40.69 -16.20 26.13
C LYS A 290 41.05 -17.02 27.38
N GLU A 291 40.12 -17.80 27.89
CA GLU A 291 40.34 -18.69 29.04
C GLU A 291 41.52 -19.62 28.79
N PHE A 292 41.57 -20.29 27.63
CA PHE A 292 42.66 -21.17 27.22
C PHE A 292 44.00 -20.44 27.10
N VAL A 293 44.04 -19.28 26.43
CA VAL A 293 45.28 -18.54 26.19
C VAL A 293 45.90 -17.99 27.48
N PHE A 294 45.07 -17.44 28.38
CA PHE A 294 45.56 -16.88 29.63
C PHE A 294 45.89 -17.94 30.69
N SER A 295 45.08 -19.01 30.79
CA SER A 295 45.34 -20.11 31.73
C SER A 295 46.63 -20.87 31.40
N ASN A 296 46.92 -21.08 30.12
CA ASN A 296 48.14 -21.73 29.67
C ASN A 296 49.36 -20.80 29.58
N GLY A 297 49.19 -19.51 29.89
CA GLY A 297 50.29 -18.53 29.87
C GLY A 297 50.90 -18.31 28.48
N LEU A 298 50.13 -18.53 27.41
CA LEU A 298 50.61 -18.39 26.03
C LEU A 298 50.97 -16.93 25.69
N VAL A 299 50.48 -15.97 26.47
CA VAL A 299 50.81 -14.55 26.35
C VAL A 299 51.23 -14.00 27.72
N ARG A 300 52.23 -13.10 27.74
CA ARG A 300 52.81 -12.56 28.97
C ARG A 300 51.77 -11.72 29.74
N THR A 301 51.38 -12.21 30.92
CA THR A 301 50.49 -11.52 31.86
C THR A 301 51.00 -11.65 33.28
N VAL A 302 50.72 -10.66 34.12
CA VAL A 302 50.96 -10.70 35.57
C VAL A 302 49.71 -11.27 36.24
N ILE A 303 49.85 -12.41 36.92
CA ILE A 303 48.74 -13.09 37.58
C ILE A 303 48.62 -12.54 39.00
N ARG A 304 47.44 -12.02 39.36
CA ARG A 304 47.09 -11.63 40.73
C ARG A 304 45.95 -12.51 41.21
N LYS A 305 46.21 -13.33 42.23
CA LYS A 305 45.19 -14.11 42.94
C LYS A 305 44.73 -13.29 44.14
N SER A 306 43.42 -13.09 44.29
CA SER A 306 42.84 -12.52 45.50
C SER A 306 41.96 -13.56 46.19
N PRO A 307 41.94 -13.62 47.53
CA PRO A 307 41.03 -14.47 48.29
C PRO A 307 39.55 -14.12 48.04
#